data_AF-A0A8K0GAY9-F1
#
_entry.id   AF-A0A8K0GAY9-F1
#
_cell.length_a   1.000
_cell.length_b   1.000
_cell.length_c   1.000
_cell.angle_alpha   90.00
_cell.angle_beta   90.00
_cell.angle_gamma   90.00
#
_symmetry.space_group_name_H-M   'P 1'
#
loop_
_entity.id
_entity.type
_entity.pdbx_description
1 polymer ?
#
loop_
_entity_poly.entity_id
_entity_poly.type
_entity_poly.pdbx_seq_one_letter_code
_entity_poly.pdbx_strand_id
1 'polypeptide(L)'
;MVEAAAAINKENIRSMVYSLDSYPKLNSFLESVDEDVPEPSRSSGLPKYKQKAEEINDASVFMISLVLIKLVSNDQILWQNPRTLSTQFSRPIRFQITKETTEVSATEKEYVEARVRTLTNTKLHVCEIDFEISHTLLFTMVDDQVCNAVTGTTSTQKCYICKLSSKVLKTFKKVGAAPLNRSTYQFGLFSLQGWIRRFQFLLHLLYKLPLKTWQARRKEAKGIVSQ
;
A
#
# COMPACT_ATOMS: atom_id res chain seq x y z
N MET A 1 24.78 -27.17 -35.22
CA MET A 1 23.66 -27.96 -34.70
C MET A 1 23.91 -28.20 -33.22
N VAL A 2 23.50 -27.25 -32.39
CA VAL A 2 23.61 -27.33 -30.93
C VAL A 2 22.18 -27.46 -30.44
N GLU A 3 21.73 -28.69 -30.23
CA GLU A 3 20.51 -28.97 -29.50
C GLU A 3 20.78 -28.69 -28.02
N ALA A 4 20.28 -27.56 -27.54
CA ALA A 4 20.23 -27.25 -26.12
C ALA A 4 18.76 -27.06 -25.74
N ALA A 5 18.10 -28.17 -25.40
CA ALA A 5 16.81 -28.17 -24.72
C ALA A 5 17.02 -27.66 -23.28
N ALA A 6 17.00 -26.35 -23.08
CA ALA A 6 16.98 -25.75 -21.75
C ALA A 6 15.54 -25.71 -21.23
N ALA A 7 15.11 -26.78 -20.57
CA ALA A 7 13.94 -26.75 -19.70
C ALA A 7 14.25 -25.80 -18.52
N ILE A 8 13.88 -24.53 -18.66
CA ILE A 8 14.00 -23.54 -17.58
C ILE A 8 12.85 -23.81 -16.62
N ASN A 9 13.17 -24.60 -15.60
CA ASN A 9 12.29 -24.98 -14.52
C ASN A 9 11.95 -23.75 -13.66
N LYS A 10 10.64 -23.52 -13.43
CA LYS A 10 10.01 -22.66 -12.40
C LYS A 10 10.85 -21.52 -11.84
N GLU A 11 10.59 -20.26 -12.21
CA GLU A 11 11.00 -19.13 -11.35
C GLU A 11 10.28 -17.77 -11.59
N ASN A 12 9.29 -17.53 -10.73
CA ASN A 12 8.79 -16.34 -10.05
C ASN A 12 9.25 -14.89 -10.41
N ILE A 13 8.45 -14.13 -11.17
CA ILE A 13 8.49 -12.64 -11.19
C ILE A 13 7.80 -12.02 -9.98
N ARG A 14 8.51 -11.28 -9.12
CA ARG A 14 7.92 -10.55 -7.98
C ARG A 14 7.39 -9.17 -8.34
N SER A 15 6.12 -8.91 -8.01
CA SER A 15 5.50 -7.60 -8.25
C SER A 15 4.70 -7.04 -7.07
N MET A 16 4.49 -5.71 -7.06
CA MET A 16 3.90 -4.95 -5.94
C MET A 16 2.82 -3.94 -6.39
N VAL A 17 1.80 -3.69 -5.55
CA VAL A 17 0.62 -2.84 -5.85
C VAL A 17 0.49 -1.64 -4.91
N TYR A 18 0.39 -0.41 -5.44
CA TYR A 18 0.14 0.86 -4.70
C TYR A 18 -1.32 1.30 -4.71
N SER A 19 -1.76 2.00 -3.64
CA SER A 19 -2.85 3.02 -3.63
C SER A 19 -2.22 4.44 -3.63
N LEU A 20 -2.83 5.41 -4.32
CA LEU A 20 -2.19 6.70 -4.69
C LEU A 20 -2.47 7.87 -3.72
N ASP A 21 -3.13 7.64 -2.60
CA ASP A 21 -3.60 8.73 -1.70
C ASP A 21 -2.48 9.47 -0.93
N SER A 22 -1.19 9.27 -1.24
CA SER A 22 -0.06 9.75 -0.41
C SER A 22 1.10 10.43 -1.16
N TYR A 23 0.97 10.86 -2.42
CA TYR A 23 2.13 11.41 -3.18
C TYR A 23 2.16 12.94 -3.36
N PRO A 24 3.25 13.63 -2.91
CA PRO A 24 3.41 15.09 -3.03
C PRO A 24 3.88 15.60 -4.41
N LYS A 25 4.23 14.72 -5.35
CA LYS A 25 4.75 15.12 -6.68
C LYS A 25 3.68 15.56 -7.68
N LEU A 26 2.40 15.43 -7.34
CA LEU A 26 1.31 15.99 -8.12
C LEU A 26 1.20 17.52 -7.90
N ASN A 27 1.60 18.00 -6.72
CA ASN A 27 1.50 19.41 -6.35
C ASN A 27 2.40 20.30 -7.22
N SER A 28 3.63 19.88 -7.52
CA SER A 28 4.55 20.66 -8.35
C SER A 28 4.13 20.80 -9.82
N PHE A 29 3.19 19.96 -10.29
CA PHE A 29 2.59 20.09 -11.62
C PHE A 29 1.35 20.99 -11.62
N LEU A 30 0.73 21.18 -10.45
CA LEU A 30 -0.49 21.99 -10.26
C LEU A 30 -0.16 23.42 -9.82
N GLU A 31 1.02 23.66 -9.24
CA GLU A 31 1.52 25.01 -8.90
C GLU A 31 1.83 25.89 -10.14
N SER A 32 1.88 25.33 -11.36
CA SER A 32 1.99 26.15 -12.57
C SER A 32 0.64 26.70 -13.07
N VAL A 33 -0.42 26.54 -12.29
CA VAL A 33 -1.78 27.01 -12.59
C VAL A 33 -2.32 27.75 -11.36
N ASP A 34 -1.83 28.97 -11.11
CA ASP A 34 -2.51 29.97 -10.28
C ASP A 34 -3.86 30.34 -10.95
N GLU A 35 -4.96 30.71 -10.28
CA GLU A 35 -5.14 31.42 -9.00
C GLU A 35 -6.59 31.16 -8.48
N ASP A 36 -6.82 31.40 -7.18
CA ASP A 36 -8.12 31.60 -6.49
C ASP A 36 -9.14 30.43 -6.33
N VAL A 37 -9.03 29.63 -5.25
CA VAL A 37 -10.21 29.09 -4.50
C VAL A 37 -9.81 28.76 -3.02
N PRO A 38 -10.62 29.11 -1.99
CA PRO A 38 -10.32 28.80 -0.59
C PRO A 38 -10.57 27.33 -0.21
N GLU A 39 -9.73 26.79 0.69
CA GLU A 39 -9.80 25.40 1.21
C GLU A 39 -11.09 25.05 1.96
N PRO A 40 -11.46 23.74 1.98
CA PRO A 40 -11.34 23.02 3.26
C PRO A 40 -10.83 21.57 3.15
N SER A 41 -9.79 21.26 3.94
CA SER A 41 -9.45 20.02 4.67
C SER A 41 -9.84 18.61 4.15
N ARG A 42 -8.81 17.74 4.09
CA ARG A 42 -8.76 16.25 4.05
C ARG A 42 -8.95 15.56 2.69
N SER A 43 -7.82 15.35 2.00
CA SER A 43 -7.52 14.40 0.91
C SER A 43 -8.67 13.96 0.00
N SER A 44 -9.46 14.92 -0.46
CA SER A 44 -10.15 14.91 -1.74
C SER A 44 -9.64 16.14 -2.50
N GLY A 45 -8.48 15.99 -3.14
CA GLY A 45 -7.65 17.11 -3.59
C GLY A 45 -7.47 17.20 -5.10
N LEU A 46 -8.17 16.36 -5.88
CA LEU A 46 -8.13 16.53 -7.32
C LEU A 46 -9.04 17.69 -7.73
N PRO A 47 -8.55 18.63 -8.55
CA PRO A 47 -9.39 19.68 -9.09
C PRO A 47 -10.52 19.03 -9.88
N LYS A 48 -11.76 19.39 -9.54
CA LYS A 48 -12.93 18.89 -10.25
C LYS A 48 -12.95 19.46 -11.66
N TYR A 49 -13.11 18.61 -12.66
CA TYR A 49 -13.34 19.07 -14.01
C TYR A 49 -14.70 19.78 -14.09
N LYS A 50 -14.74 20.93 -14.77
CA LYS A 50 -15.98 21.69 -15.01
C LYS A 50 -16.78 21.17 -16.21
N GLN A 51 -16.35 20.05 -16.80
CA GLN A 51 -16.99 19.44 -17.96
C GLN A 51 -18.30 18.75 -17.53
N LYS A 52 -19.34 18.83 -18.35
CA LYS A 52 -20.58 18.06 -18.12
C LYS A 52 -20.27 16.57 -18.22
N ALA A 53 -20.25 15.90 -17.09
CA ALA A 53 -20.26 14.45 -16.97
C ALA A 53 -21.47 14.05 -16.12
N GLU A 54 -22.12 12.94 -16.48
CA GLU A 54 -23.21 12.37 -15.69
C GLU A 54 -22.65 11.90 -14.34
N GLU A 55 -23.11 12.48 -13.23
CA GLU A 55 -22.99 12.03 -11.82
C GLU A 55 -21.65 11.46 -11.29
N ILE A 56 -20.52 11.61 -11.97
CA ILE A 56 -19.23 11.14 -11.45
C ILE A 56 -18.61 12.21 -10.53
N ASN A 57 -18.33 11.82 -9.29
CA ASN A 57 -17.61 12.67 -8.33
C ASN A 57 -16.10 12.49 -8.48
N ASP A 58 -15.46 13.37 -9.24
CA ASP A 58 -14.02 13.33 -9.57
C ASP A 58 -13.06 13.68 -8.42
N ALA A 59 -13.56 13.74 -7.18
CA ALA A 59 -12.79 14.23 -6.04
C ALA A 59 -11.73 13.25 -5.52
N SER A 60 -11.77 12.00 -5.95
CA SER A 60 -10.93 10.90 -5.45
C SER A 60 -10.63 9.87 -6.52
N VAL A 61 -9.42 9.31 -6.47
CA VAL A 61 -8.96 8.28 -7.39
C VAL A 61 -8.50 7.07 -6.59
N PHE A 62 -8.95 5.90 -7.01
CA PHE A 62 -8.43 4.63 -6.57
C PHE A 62 -7.60 4.01 -7.71
N MET A 63 -6.35 3.66 -7.43
CA MET A 63 -5.45 3.10 -8.42
C MET A 63 -4.79 1.84 -7.86
N ILE A 64 -4.59 0.86 -8.73
CA ILE A 64 -3.77 -0.33 -8.49
C ILE A 64 -2.63 -0.29 -9.50
N SER A 65 -1.41 -0.42 -9.00
CA SER A 65 -0.20 -0.49 -9.82
C SER A 65 0.52 -1.83 -9.72
N LEU A 66 1.55 -2.01 -10.54
CA LEU A 66 2.43 -3.15 -10.57
C LEU A 66 3.88 -2.63 -10.65
N VAL A 67 4.77 -3.12 -9.81
CA VAL A 67 6.21 -2.87 -9.94
C VAL A 67 6.94 -4.16 -10.20
N LEU A 68 7.73 -4.26 -11.27
CA LEU A 68 8.64 -5.38 -11.45
C LEU A 68 9.88 -5.17 -10.56
N ILE A 69 10.22 -6.18 -9.75
CA ILE A 69 11.39 -6.10 -8.85
C ILE A 69 12.60 -6.76 -9.46
N LYS A 70 12.44 -7.98 -9.95
CA LYS A 70 13.53 -8.79 -10.49
C LYS A 70 13.02 -9.84 -11.46
N LEU A 71 13.90 -10.21 -12.38
CA LEU A 71 13.81 -11.35 -13.27
C LEU A 71 14.96 -12.30 -12.93
N VAL A 72 14.65 -13.57 -12.69
CA VAL A 72 15.60 -14.59 -12.25
C VAL A 72 15.49 -15.79 -13.20
N SER A 73 16.61 -16.43 -13.48
CA SER A 73 16.69 -17.70 -14.20
C SER A 73 17.76 -18.56 -13.55
N ASN A 74 17.40 -19.77 -13.11
CA ASN A 74 18.29 -20.70 -12.42
C ASN A 74 19.05 -20.04 -11.26
N ASP A 75 18.32 -19.35 -10.38
CA ASP A 75 18.86 -18.54 -9.27
C ASP A 75 19.76 -17.35 -9.66
N GLN A 76 20.03 -17.14 -10.95
CA GLN A 76 20.78 -15.99 -11.44
C GLN A 76 19.83 -14.82 -11.71
N ILE A 77 20.17 -13.64 -11.17
CA ILE A 77 19.44 -12.41 -11.44
C ILE A 77 19.80 -11.93 -12.85
N LEU A 78 18.87 -12.04 -13.79
CA LEU A 78 19.00 -11.54 -15.16
C LEU A 78 18.76 -10.03 -15.23
N TRP A 79 17.79 -9.56 -14.44
CA TRP A 79 17.46 -8.15 -14.35
C TRP A 79 16.92 -7.84 -12.95
N GLN A 80 17.27 -6.66 -12.45
CA GLN A 80 16.74 -6.14 -11.20
C GLN A 80 16.44 -4.67 -11.36
N ASN A 81 15.31 -4.25 -10.79
CA ASN A 81 14.94 -2.86 -10.74
C ASN A 81 16.00 -2.07 -9.94
N PRO A 82 16.73 -1.14 -10.57
CA PRO A 82 17.81 -0.41 -9.91
C PRO A 82 17.29 0.60 -8.88
N ARG A 83 15.99 0.97 -8.94
CA ARG A 83 15.35 1.93 -8.05
C ARG A 83 13.92 1.47 -7.72
N THR A 84 13.81 0.47 -6.85
CA THR A 84 12.51 -0.11 -6.42
C THR A 84 11.54 0.88 -5.80
N LEU A 85 12.04 1.98 -5.22
CA LEU A 85 11.24 3.07 -4.65
C LEU A 85 10.86 4.16 -5.67
N SER A 86 11.31 4.05 -6.92
CA SER A 86 11.00 5.04 -7.95
C SER A 86 9.63 4.80 -8.56
N THR A 87 8.83 5.85 -8.65
CA THR A 87 7.53 5.84 -9.35
C THR A 87 7.66 5.53 -10.83
N GLN A 88 8.84 5.73 -11.44
CA GLN A 88 9.10 5.44 -12.85
C GLN A 88 8.96 3.96 -13.21
N PHE A 89 9.08 3.06 -12.23
CA PHE A 89 8.89 1.62 -12.41
C PHE A 89 7.51 1.14 -11.94
N SER A 90 6.67 2.05 -11.43
CA SER A 90 5.27 1.76 -11.15
C SER A 90 4.48 1.76 -12.45
N ARG A 91 3.75 0.68 -12.71
CA ARG A 91 2.90 0.50 -13.88
C ARG A 91 1.45 0.40 -13.42
N PRO A 92 0.62 1.43 -13.62
CA PRO A 92 -0.81 1.35 -13.32
C PRO A 92 -1.45 0.20 -14.11
N ILE A 93 -2.21 -0.64 -13.42
CA ILE A 93 -2.96 -1.75 -14.04
C ILE A 93 -4.47 -1.58 -13.88
N ARG A 94 -4.91 -0.73 -12.95
CA ARG A 94 -6.30 -0.35 -12.78
C ARG A 94 -6.39 1.06 -12.22
N PHE A 95 -7.36 1.82 -12.71
CA PHE A 95 -7.60 3.21 -12.36
C PHE A 95 -9.11 3.45 -12.29
N GLN A 96 -9.57 4.06 -11.21
CA GLN A 96 -10.97 4.33 -10.95
C GLN A 96 -11.12 5.71 -10.32
N ILE A 97 -12.15 6.42 -10.74
CA ILE A 97 -12.56 7.68 -10.11
C ILE A 97 -13.59 7.31 -9.05
N THR A 98 -13.09 6.87 -7.90
CA THR A 98 -13.92 6.48 -6.77
C THR A 98 -13.16 6.76 -5.48
N LYS A 99 -13.93 6.93 -4.40
CA LYS A 99 -13.36 7.11 -3.08
C LYS A 99 -12.93 5.76 -2.53
N GLU A 100 -11.76 5.71 -1.91
CA GLU A 100 -11.35 4.52 -1.18
C GLU A 100 -12.32 4.25 -0.02
N THR A 101 -12.97 3.08 -0.06
CA THR A 101 -13.79 2.56 1.04
C THR A 101 -13.37 1.14 1.40
N THR A 102 -13.89 0.63 2.51
CA THR A 102 -13.69 -0.77 2.94
C THR A 102 -14.17 -1.77 1.90
N GLU A 103 -15.31 -1.49 1.28
CA GLU A 103 -15.95 -2.33 0.25
C GLU A 103 -15.15 -2.28 -1.05
N VAL A 104 -14.75 -1.09 -1.50
CA VAL A 104 -13.91 -0.91 -2.70
C VAL A 104 -12.59 -1.65 -2.52
N SER A 105 -11.91 -1.46 -1.38
CA SER A 105 -10.62 -2.11 -1.10
C SER A 105 -10.71 -3.64 -1.10
N ALA A 106 -11.77 -4.19 -0.48
CA ALA A 106 -11.98 -5.64 -0.43
C ALA A 106 -12.31 -6.22 -1.82
N THR A 107 -13.21 -5.58 -2.56
CA THR A 107 -13.63 -5.99 -3.90
C THR A 107 -12.46 -5.95 -4.88
N GLU A 108 -11.67 -4.88 -4.84
CA GLU A 108 -10.54 -4.67 -5.73
C GLU A 108 -9.38 -5.63 -5.43
N LYS A 109 -9.16 -5.96 -4.15
CA LYS A 109 -8.23 -7.04 -3.79
C LYS A 109 -8.69 -8.39 -4.37
N GLU A 110 -9.95 -8.75 -4.18
CA GLU A 110 -10.48 -10.03 -4.68
C GLU A 110 -10.38 -10.10 -6.21
N TYR A 111 -10.69 -9.01 -6.90
CA TYR A 111 -10.51 -8.87 -8.33
C TYR A 111 -9.07 -9.15 -8.78
N VAL A 112 -8.09 -8.51 -8.12
CA VAL A 112 -6.66 -8.72 -8.44
C VAL A 112 -6.23 -10.16 -8.13
N GLU A 113 -6.60 -10.70 -6.97
CA GLU A 113 -6.26 -12.08 -6.59
C GLU A 113 -6.86 -13.11 -7.55
N ALA A 114 -8.11 -12.92 -7.98
CA ALA A 114 -8.75 -13.77 -8.98
C ALA A 114 -7.97 -13.73 -10.30
N ARG A 115 -7.53 -12.54 -10.74
CA ARG A 115 -6.76 -12.40 -11.98
C ARG A 115 -5.37 -13.05 -11.89
N VAL A 116 -4.72 -12.94 -10.73
CA VAL A 116 -3.45 -13.60 -10.44
C VAL A 116 -3.59 -15.13 -10.49
N ARG A 117 -4.69 -15.70 -9.96
CA ARG A 117 -4.94 -17.15 -10.01
C ARG A 117 -5.09 -17.69 -11.43
N THR A 118 -5.63 -16.88 -12.34
CA THR A 118 -5.81 -17.24 -13.76
C THR A 118 -4.62 -16.89 -14.64
N LEU A 119 -3.54 -16.34 -14.08
CA LEU A 119 -2.41 -15.84 -14.85
C LEU A 119 -1.59 -17.02 -15.40
N THR A 120 -1.43 -17.06 -16.72
CA THR A 120 -0.58 -18.03 -17.40
C THR A 120 0.84 -17.48 -17.58
N ASN A 121 1.77 -18.37 -17.91
CA ASN A 121 3.13 -17.96 -18.24
C ASN A 121 3.15 -17.12 -19.52
N THR A 122 4.00 -16.10 -19.55
CA THR A 122 4.20 -15.28 -20.75
C THR A 122 5.24 -15.98 -21.61
N LYS A 123 4.85 -16.30 -22.85
CA LYS A 123 5.75 -16.86 -23.86
C LYS A 123 6.29 -15.73 -24.73
N LEU A 124 7.60 -15.66 -24.91
CA LEU A 124 8.29 -14.67 -25.72
C LEU A 124 9.25 -15.36 -26.68
N HIS A 125 9.39 -14.82 -27.88
CA HIS A 125 10.40 -15.26 -28.84
C HIS A 125 11.38 -14.10 -29.06
N VAL A 126 12.64 -14.26 -28.68
CA VAL A 126 13.67 -13.22 -28.77
C VAL A 126 14.97 -13.84 -29.28
N CYS A 127 15.55 -13.25 -30.34
CA CYS A 127 16.81 -13.72 -30.94
C CYS A 127 16.80 -15.23 -31.26
N GLU A 128 15.71 -15.72 -31.85
CA GLU A 128 15.51 -17.13 -32.21
C GLU A 128 15.40 -18.09 -31.01
N ILE A 129 15.29 -17.57 -29.79
CA ILE A 129 15.13 -18.35 -28.56
C ILE A 129 13.73 -18.11 -28.00
N ASP A 130 13.04 -19.21 -27.69
CA ASP A 130 11.78 -19.17 -26.97
C ASP A 130 12.00 -19.11 -25.45
N PHE A 131 11.37 -18.14 -24.82
CA PHE A 131 11.34 -17.94 -23.39
C PHE A 131 9.94 -18.17 -22.86
N GLU A 132 9.86 -18.84 -21.71
CA GLU A 132 8.64 -18.96 -20.94
C GLU A 132 8.85 -18.34 -19.55
N ILE A 133 8.04 -17.35 -19.23
CA ILE A 133 8.19 -16.51 -18.04
C ILE A 133 7.04 -16.79 -17.09
N SER A 134 7.38 -17.21 -15.87
CA SER A 134 6.42 -17.42 -14.79
C SER A 134 6.35 -16.21 -13.85
N HIS A 135 5.18 -15.98 -13.26
CA HIS A 135 4.89 -14.78 -12.48
C HIS A 135 4.56 -15.10 -11.02
N THR A 136 4.98 -14.24 -10.10
CA THR A 136 4.77 -14.36 -8.64
C THR A 136 4.46 -13.02 -8.01
N LEU A 137 3.21 -12.62 -8.02
CA LEU A 137 2.81 -11.32 -7.53
C LEU A 137 2.75 -11.30 -5.99
N LEU A 138 3.26 -10.24 -5.37
CA LEU A 138 3.28 -10.05 -3.91
C LEU A 138 2.50 -8.80 -3.51
N PHE A 139 1.37 -8.99 -2.84
CA PHE A 139 0.48 -7.89 -2.45
C PHE A 139 0.96 -7.14 -1.19
N THR A 140 2.12 -6.48 -1.30
CA THR A 140 2.89 -5.92 -0.17
C THR A 140 2.92 -4.40 -0.07
N MET A 141 2.44 -3.68 -1.09
CA MET A 141 2.50 -2.22 -1.17
C MET A 141 1.18 -1.53 -0.87
N VAL A 142 0.40 -2.13 0.02
CA VAL A 142 -0.85 -1.57 0.51
C VAL A 142 -0.62 -0.66 1.70
N ASP A 143 -1.55 0.24 1.98
CA ASP A 143 -1.57 0.96 3.25
C ASP A 143 -2.21 0.11 4.36
N ASP A 144 -2.11 0.59 5.60
CA ASP A 144 -2.66 -0.12 6.75
C ASP A 144 -4.20 -0.06 6.82
N GLN A 145 -4.82 0.92 6.18
CA GLN A 145 -6.27 1.07 6.13
C GLN A 145 -6.88 -0.01 5.23
N VAL A 146 -6.31 -0.24 4.05
CA VAL A 146 -6.63 -1.35 3.15
C VAL A 146 -6.40 -2.68 3.84
N CYS A 147 -5.28 -2.86 4.57
CA CYS A 147 -5.08 -4.07 5.37
C CYS A 147 -6.17 -4.27 6.43
N ASN A 148 -6.58 -3.21 7.11
CA ASN A 148 -7.63 -3.28 8.10
C ASN A 148 -8.97 -3.65 7.45
N ALA A 149 -9.32 -3.04 6.32
CA ALA A 149 -10.51 -3.36 5.53
C ALA A 149 -10.52 -4.84 5.12
N VAL A 150 -9.46 -5.28 4.46
CA VAL A 150 -9.30 -6.65 3.94
C VAL A 150 -9.31 -7.71 5.03
N THR A 151 -8.80 -7.38 6.22
CA THR A 151 -8.71 -8.34 7.34
C THR A 151 -9.88 -8.24 8.32
N GLY A 152 -10.91 -7.45 8.00
CA GLY A 152 -12.06 -7.21 8.87
C GLY A 152 -11.71 -6.53 10.20
N THR A 153 -10.59 -5.81 10.25
CA THR A 153 -10.14 -5.11 11.46
C THR A 153 -10.83 -3.76 11.54
N THR A 154 -11.85 -3.65 12.39
CA THR A 154 -12.70 -2.44 12.49
C THR A 154 -11.98 -1.19 13.01
N SER A 155 -10.82 -1.34 13.65
CA SER A 155 -10.11 -0.23 14.29
C SER A 155 -8.66 -0.16 13.85
N THR A 156 -8.23 1.02 13.42
CA THR A 156 -6.83 1.35 13.10
C THR A 156 -5.90 1.31 14.31
N GLN A 157 -6.43 1.13 15.52
CA GLN A 157 -5.65 0.95 16.76
C GLN A 157 -5.50 -0.53 17.17
N LYS A 158 -6.05 -1.45 16.38
CA LYS A 158 -5.83 -2.89 16.53
C LYS A 158 -4.84 -3.34 15.47
N CYS A 159 -3.95 -4.26 15.85
CA CYS A 159 -3.05 -4.87 14.90
C CYS A 159 -3.83 -5.83 13.99
N TYR A 160 -3.74 -5.68 12.66
CA TYR A 160 -4.44 -6.58 11.72
C TYR A 160 -3.90 -8.02 11.74
N ILE A 161 -2.67 -8.22 12.24
CA ILE A 161 -1.98 -9.53 12.33
C ILE A 161 -2.44 -10.32 13.55
N CYS A 162 -2.36 -9.73 14.75
CA CYS A 162 -2.64 -10.40 16.02
C CYS A 162 -3.97 -9.99 16.67
N LYS A 163 -4.70 -9.03 16.07
CA LYS A 163 -5.98 -8.46 16.53
C LYS A 163 -5.96 -7.82 17.92
N LEU A 164 -4.79 -7.72 18.56
CA LEU A 164 -4.62 -7.08 19.85
C LEU A 164 -4.77 -5.57 19.75
N SER A 165 -5.34 -4.99 20.80
CA SER A 165 -5.42 -3.53 20.98
C SER A 165 -4.22 -3.00 21.77
N SER A 166 -3.97 -1.70 21.63
CA SER A 166 -2.95 -0.96 22.40
C SER A 166 -3.03 -1.15 23.93
N LYS A 167 -4.21 -1.45 24.49
CA LYS A 167 -4.37 -1.73 25.93
C LYS A 167 -3.69 -3.04 26.34
N VAL A 168 -3.80 -4.07 25.50
CA VAL A 168 -3.27 -5.42 25.78
C VAL A 168 -1.79 -5.51 25.45
N LEU A 169 -1.33 -4.77 24.43
CA LEU A 169 0.08 -4.73 24.01
C LEU A 169 1.06 -4.24 25.10
N LYS A 170 0.58 -3.62 26.18
CA LYS A 170 1.40 -3.26 27.34
C LYS A 170 2.01 -4.47 28.06
N THR A 171 1.44 -5.67 27.87
CA THR A 171 1.89 -6.89 28.53
C THR A 171 2.57 -7.82 27.52
N PHE A 172 3.90 -7.77 27.41
CA PHE A 172 4.69 -8.59 26.47
C PHE A 172 4.33 -10.08 26.49
N LYS A 173 4.07 -10.66 27.67
CA LYS A 173 3.66 -12.08 27.82
C LYS A 173 2.38 -12.42 27.04
N LYS A 174 1.43 -11.49 26.95
CA LYS A 174 0.17 -11.68 26.22
C LYS A 174 0.34 -11.54 24.70
N VAL A 175 1.41 -10.86 24.26
CA VAL A 175 1.72 -10.69 22.83
C VAL A 175 2.32 -11.98 22.26
N GLY A 176 3.25 -12.60 22.98
CA GLY A 176 3.88 -13.86 22.53
C GLY A 176 2.92 -15.05 22.43
N ALA A 177 1.83 -15.03 23.21
CA ALA A 177 0.81 -16.07 23.21
C ALA A 177 -0.40 -15.77 22.28
N ALA A 178 -0.40 -14.62 21.60
CA ALA A 178 -1.56 -14.21 20.80
C ALA A 178 -1.67 -15.03 19.50
N PRO A 179 -2.90 -15.35 19.05
CA PRO A 179 -3.09 -16.01 17.77
C PRO A 179 -2.63 -15.08 16.63
N LEU A 180 -1.71 -15.58 15.82
CA LEU A 180 -1.18 -14.87 14.65
C LEU A 180 -1.89 -15.36 13.39
N ASN A 181 -2.50 -14.43 12.65
CA ASN A 181 -3.04 -14.76 11.35
C ASN A 181 -1.94 -14.70 10.28
N ARG A 182 -1.34 -15.85 9.96
CA ARG A 182 -0.24 -15.96 8.99
C ARG A 182 -0.62 -15.55 7.57
N SER A 183 -1.90 -15.59 7.19
CA SER A 183 -2.33 -15.12 5.86
C SER A 183 -2.08 -13.62 5.67
N THR A 184 -1.97 -12.86 6.76
CA THR A 184 -1.69 -11.43 6.72
C THR A 184 -0.22 -11.10 6.41
N TYR A 185 0.69 -12.09 6.41
CA TYR A 185 2.10 -11.85 6.11
C TYR A 185 2.34 -11.47 4.65
N GLN A 186 1.39 -11.81 3.77
CA GLN A 186 1.42 -11.41 2.37
C GLN A 186 1.43 -9.89 2.16
N PHE A 187 0.98 -9.12 3.16
CA PHE A 187 0.97 -7.66 3.14
C PHE A 187 2.34 -7.04 3.42
N GLY A 188 3.33 -7.82 3.87
CA GLY A 188 4.66 -7.31 4.17
C GLY A 188 4.71 -6.33 5.34
N LEU A 189 5.79 -5.53 5.37
CA LEU A 189 6.01 -4.51 6.39
C LEU A 189 5.92 -3.11 5.78
N PHE A 190 5.11 -2.24 6.39
CA PHE A 190 4.92 -0.86 5.94
C PHE A 190 5.97 0.06 6.55
N SER A 191 7.15 0.11 5.94
CA SER A 191 8.26 0.97 6.41
C SER A 191 7.84 2.43 6.53
N LEU A 192 7.17 2.99 5.52
CA LEU A 192 6.71 4.38 5.50
C LEU A 192 5.73 4.67 6.65
N GLN A 193 4.64 3.90 6.75
CA GLN A 193 3.66 4.07 7.82
C GLN A 193 4.26 3.80 9.20
N GLY A 194 5.21 2.87 9.29
CA GLY A 194 5.98 2.61 10.51
C GLY A 194 6.74 3.84 10.99
N TRP A 195 7.43 4.55 10.10
CA TRP A 195 8.12 5.79 10.42
C TRP A 195 7.14 6.90 10.83
N ILE A 196 6.09 7.15 10.04
CA ILE A 196 5.09 8.19 10.35
C ILE A 196 4.47 7.96 11.73
N ARG A 197 4.03 6.71 12.01
CA ARG A 197 3.43 6.35 13.30
C ARG A 197 4.42 6.45 14.44
N ARG A 198 5.69 6.12 14.21
CA ARG A 198 6.76 6.28 15.21
C ARG A 198 6.96 7.75 15.56
N PHE A 199 7.07 8.64 14.56
CA PHE A 199 7.20 10.08 14.81
C PHE A 199 5.97 10.65 15.51
N GLN A 200 4.77 10.29 15.05
CA GLN A 200 3.53 10.71 15.68
C GLN A 200 3.46 10.24 17.15
N PHE A 201 3.87 9.00 17.43
CA PHE A 201 3.95 8.47 18.79
C PHE A 201 4.93 9.27 19.66
N LEU A 202 6.13 9.57 19.15
CA LEU A 202 7.12 10.37 19.87
C LEU A 202 6.59 11.78 20.19
N LEU A 203 5.93 12.43 19.23
CA LEU A 203 5.27 13.72 19.46
C LEU A 203 4.19 13.61 20.55
N HIS A 204 3.29 12.62 20.45
CA HIS A 204 2.27 12.37 21.48
C HIS A 204 2.88 12.08 22.85
N LEU A 205 4.02 11.42 22.90
CA LEU A 205 4.74 11.15 24.14
C LEU A 205 5.26 12.46 24.73
N LEU A 206 5.96 13.27 23.94
CA LEU A 206 6.56 14.54 24.37
C LEU A 206 5.52 15.49 24.97
N TYR A 207 4.41 15.76 24.27
CA TYR A 207 3.35 16.66 24.77
C TYR A 207 2.64 16.14 26.02
N LYS A 208 2.71 14.82 26.27
CA LYS A 208 2.04 14.17 27.41
C LYS A 208 3.00 13.74 28.52
N LEU A 209 4.29 14.05 28.40
CA LEU A 209 5.27 13.78 29.46
C LEU A 209 4.83 14.38 30.81
N PRO A 210 4.32 15.63 30.89
CA PRO A 210 3.83 16.18 32.15
C PRO A 210 2.61 15.44 32.70
N LEU A 211 1.73 14.96 31.81
CA LEU A 211 0.48 14.28 32.16
C LEU A 211 0.66 12.83 32.59
N LYS A 212 1.76 12.18 32.16
CA LYS A 212 2.06 10.75 32.40
C LYS A 212 0.90 9.80 32.07
N THR A 213 0.02 10.21 31.17
CA THR A 213 -1.19 9.46 30.79
C THR A 213 -1.36 9.46 29.28
N TRP A 214 -1.86 8.35 28.74
CA TRP A 214 -2.01 8.20 27.29
C TRP A 214 -3.13 9.10 26.69
N GLN A 215 -4.20 9.32 27.46
CA GLN A 215 -5.39 10.05 27.02
C GLN A 215 -5.58 11.34 27.82
N ALA A 216 -5.50 12.49 27.14
CA ALA A 216 -5.83 13.80 27.71
C ALA A 216 -7.34 14.10 27.55
N ARG A 217 -8.17 13.49 28.40
CA ARG A 217 -9.65 13.66 28.33
C ARG A 217 -10.17 14.84 29.15
N ARG A 218 -9.58 15.10 30.31
CA ARG A 218 -9.98 16.16 31.24
C ARG A 218 -9.62 17.54 30.68
N LYS A 219 -10.39 18.59 31.03
CA LYS A 219 -10.15 19.96 30.56
C LYS A 219 -8.74 20.44 30.90
N GLU A 220 -8.28 20.20 32.12
CA GLU A 220 -6.92 20.52 32.60
C GLU A 220 -5.84 19.84 31.74
N ALA A 221 -6.01 18.54 31.47
CA ALA A 221 -5.08 17.77 30.63
C ALA A 221 -5.06 18.25 29.18
N LYS A 222 -6.20 18.74 28.64
CA LYS A 222 -6.25 19.35 27.30
C LYS A 222 -5.48 20.67 27.27
N GLY A 223 -5.61 21.50 28.32
CA GLY A 223 -4.89 22.77 28.43
C GLY A 223 -3.37 22.61 28.39
N ILE A 224 -2.84 21.54 29.00
CA ILE A 224 -1.40 21.23 29.00
C ILE A 224 -0.90 20.77 27.62
N VAL A 225 -1.75 20.10 26.82
CA VAL A 225 -1.38 19.60 25.48
C VAL A 225 -1.57 20.66 24.39
N SER A 226 -2.36 21.70 24.64
CA SER A 226 -2.62 22.81 23.70
C SER A 226 -1.64 23.98 23.83
N GLN A 227 -0.68 23.91 24.75
CA GLN A 227 0.44 24.85 24.87
C GLN A 227 1.54 24.48 23.88
#